data_AF-A0A9D1FA34-F1
#
_entry.id   AF-A0A9D1FA34-F1
#
_cell.length_a   1.000
_cell.length_b   1.000
_cell.length_c   1.000
_cell.angle_alpha   90.00
_cell.angle_beta   90.00
_cell.angle_gamma   90.00
#
_symmetry.space_group_name_H-M   'P 1'
#
loop_
_entity.id
_entity.type
_entity.pdbx_description
1 polymer ?
#
loop_
_entity_poly.entity_id
_entity_poly.type
_entity_poly.pdbx_seq_one_letter_code
_entity_poly.pdbx_strand_id
1 'polypeptide(L)'
;MQPKRWFLMFCATAAALVLALMAFNYVTDPFGAFGDRFFQWFSYDETNNPRVAKVSYLQQHHEEYDSYVIGCSSSSSLPTEALNELYDASFYNMIMYGADMADCEKIANYLLDNYQVENLVLNIEISDGASYNTESDPLTYGLHHLEDPDLPALTYYTRYLLANPRYGYAKLQSLETDTILPQSFDVFDEKTGTYDKRVRDVEPIGNLETYLAAYSDFTTLDQSGTVGLYQTENCMKSVAAIRDACAAKGVNFVVMTAPIYGAYFNKYQPGSVENFYTQLAQVTPYWDFSCSSLSWEPRYFYDATHFRNCVGEMMVARMAGDDSVWMPDDFGVYVTADNVSDHLAGSLTAQPMDAAENSAQVPILMYHHIVEEDDGSGSVTVDQFRAQMDALLDAGYTTVSLQELADYVNHGGDLPEKPVAITFDDGYASNYELAYPILRERNMKATIFVIGVSVGKDTYKDTDHAMTPHFSYEQAAEMVSSGLISVQSHTYDMHQWAPYESGDQVRENILPLAGESETDYVAALTEDFTTSRDLLEAATGEPVTALAFPTGLYTTLTSAVLRDLGVEVTLSTNPGVNTVVRGLPQSLCAMLRIGVNSETTVDALLASLQP
;
A
#
# COMPACT_ATOMS: atom_id res chain seq x y z
N MET A 1 -58.78 -28.97 -14.12
CA MET A 1 -57.67 -29.79 -14.67
C MET A 1 -57.74 -31.21 -14.10
N GLN A 2 -57.43 -32.25 -14.87
CA GLN A 2 -57.27 -33.59 -14.28
C GLN A 2 -56.03 -33.64 -13.38
N PRO A 3 -56.06 -34.29 -12.21
CA PRO A 3 -54.96 -34.32 -11.24
C PRO A 3 -53.60 -34.73 -11.86
N LYS A 4 -53.61 -35.69 -12.79
CA LYS A 4 -52.41 -36.14 -13.51
C LYS A 4 -51.78 -35.04 -14.37
N ARG A 5 -52.58 -34.23 -15.07
CA ARG A 5 -52.08 -33.11 -15.89
C ARG A 5 -51.52 -32.00 -15.02
N TRP A 6 -52.16 -31.71 -13.89
CA TRP A 6 -51.65 -30.74 -12.93
C TRP A 6 -50.31 -31.19 -12.33
N PHE A 7 -50.21 -32.45 -11.89
CA PHE A 7 -48.98 -32.99 -11.34
C PHE A 7 -47.82 -32.96 -12.35
N LEU A 8 -48.05 -33.38 -13.60
CA LEU A 8 -47.03 -33.31 -14.65
C LEU A 8 -46.60 -31.87 -14.94
N MET A 9 -47.54 -30.92 -14.98
CA MET A 9 -47.24 -29.50 -15.19
C MET A 9 -46.43 -28.93 -14.02
N PHE A 10 -46.79 -29.27 -12.78
CA PHE A 10 -46.04 -28.88 -11.58
C PHE A 10 -44.60 -29.40 -11.61
N CYS A 11 -44.40 -30.69 -11.91
CA CYS A 11 -43.06 -31.27 -12.03
C CYS A 11 -42.25 -30.61 -13.16
N ALA A 12 -42.87 -30.33 -14.30
CA ALA A 12 -42.21 -29.63 -15.41
C ALA A 12 -41.81 -28.20 -15.05
N THR A 13 -42.69 -27.45 -14.38
CA THR A 13 -42.37 -26.10 -13.89
C THR A 13 -41.26 -26.12 -12.85
N ALA A 14 -41.31 -27.04 -11.88
CA ALA A 14 -40.25 -27.18 -10.88
C ALA A 14 -38.90 -27.52 -11.52
N ALA A 15 -38.87 -28.45 -12.47
CA ALA A 15 -37.65 -28.77 -13.22
C ALA A 15 -37.13 -27.57 -14.03
N ALA A 16 -38.02 -26.81 -14.68
CA ALA A 16 -37.64 -25.60 -15.40
C ALA A 16 -37.05 -24.52 -14.48
N LEU A 17 -37.59 -24.35 -13.27
CA LEU A 17 -37.06 -23.41 -12.28
C LEU A 17 -35.67 -23.84 -11.76
N VAL A 18 -35.47 -25.14 -11.52
CA VAL A 18 -34.15 -25.67 -11.14
C VAL A 18 -33.14 -25.46 -12.26
N LEU A 19 -33.51 -25.76 -13.52
CA LEU A 19 -32.64 -25.52 -14.67
C LEU A 19 -32.33 -24.03 -14.87
N ALA A 20 -33.30 -23.14 -14.64
CA ALA A 20 -33.08 -21.70 -14.70
C ALA A 20 -32.12 -21.21 -13.61
N LEU A 21 -32.25 -21.72 -12.38
CA LEU A 21 -31.30 -21.45 -11.30
C LEU A 21 -29.89 -21.92 -11.65
N MET A 22 -29.76 -23.17 -12.11
CA MET A 22 -28.46 -23.74 -12.50
C MET A 22 -27.82 -22.94 -13.64
N ALA A 23 -28.60 -22.55 -14.65
CA ALA A 23 -28.12 -21.71 -15.75
C ALA A 23 -27.69 -20.33 -15.26
N PHE A 24 -28.46 -19.71 -14.34
CA PHE A 24 -28.11 -18.41 -13.77
C PHE A 24 -26.79 -18.46 -12.99
N ASN A 25 -26.62 -19.45 -12.11
CA ASN A 25 -25.38 -19.63 -11.34
C ASN A 25 -24.19 -19.99 -12.24
N TYR A 26 -24.41 -20.79 -13.29
CA TYR A 26 -23.36 -21.11 -14.27
C TYR A 26 -22.90 -19.89 -15.08
N VAL A 27 -23.82 -18.98 -15.41
CA VAL A 27 -23.50 -17.78 -16.20
C VAL A 27 -22.85 -16.70 -15.34
N THR A 28 -23.34 -16.51 -14.12
CA THR A 28 -22.81 -15.48 -13.21
C THR A 28 -21.53 -15.91 -12.51
N ASP A 29 -21.41 -17.20 -12.19
CA ASP A 29 -20.23 -17.85 -11.60
C ASP A 29 -19.47 -17.00 -10.57
N PRO A 30 -20.12 -16.53 -9.48
CA PRO A 30 -19.53 -15.54 -8.55
C PRO A 30 -18.41 -16.09 -7.66
N PHE A 31 -18.00 -17.33 -7.87
CA PHE A 31 -16.91 -17.99 -7.16
C PHE A 31 -15.83 -18.47 -8.13
N GLY A 32 -15.98 -18.22 -9.44
CA GLY A 32 -15.09 -18.72 -10.49
C GLY A 32 -15.11 -20.24 -10.68
N ALA A 33 -16.08 -20.97 -10.12
CA ALA A 33 -16.11 -22.44 -10.09
C ALA A 33 -16.26 -23.09 -11.48
N PHE A 34 -16.69 -22.34 -12.49
CA PHE A 34 -16.80 -22.76 -13.89
C PHE A 34 -15.81 -22.03 -14.81
N GLY A 35 -14.85 -21.31 -14.23
CA GLY A 35 -13.83 -20.51 -14.92
C GLY A 35 -14.30 -19.12 -15.36
N ASP A 36 -15.38 -18.61 -14.77
CA ASP A 36 -16.02 -17.31 -15.05
C ASP A 36 -16.05 -16.90 -16.52
N ARG A 37 -16.55 -17.80 -17.37
CA ARG A 37 -16.42 -17.73 -18.84
C ARG A 37 -17.08 -16.53 -19.50
N PHE A 38 -17.93 -15.81 -18.78
CA PHE A 38 -18.75 -14.73 -19.34
C PHE A 38 -18.30 -13.36 -18.86
N PHE A 39 -17.96 -13.21 -17.57
CA PHE A 39 -17.54 -11.93 -17.00
C PHE A 39 -16.02 -11.81 -16.92
N GLN A 40 -15.30 -12.92 -16.72
CA GLN A 40 -13.84 -12.94 -16.55
C GLN A 40 -13.37 -11.95 -15.46
N TRP A 41 -14.17 -11.79 -14.41
CA TRP A 41 -13.91 -10.87 -13.30
C TRP A 41 -13.33 -11.65 -12.11
N PHE A 42 -12.09 -12.11 -12.28
CA PHE A 42 -11.43 -12.99 -11.32
C PHE A 42 -11.21 -12.32 -9.96
N SER A 43 -10.91 -11.01 -9.93
CA SER A 43 -10.81 -10.30 -8.66
C SER A 43 -12.06 -10.44 -7.78
N TYR A 44 -13.25 -10.35 -8.38
CA TYR A 44 -14.52 -10.57 -7.67
C TYR A 44 -14.67 -12.01 -7.17
N ASP A 45 -14.33 -12.96 -8.03
CA ASP A 45 -14.47 -14.39 -7.72
C ASP A 45 -13.50 -14.82 -6.62
N GLU A 46 -12.25 -14.34 -6.68
CA GLU A 46 -11.23 -14.55 -5.66
C GLU A 46 -11.64 -13.94 -4.33
N THR A 47 -12.30 -12.78 -4.35
CA THR A 47 -12.83 -12.15 -3.14
C THR A 47 -13.86 -13.03 -2.45
N ASN A 48 -14.65 -13.82 -3.19
CA ASN A 48 -15.66 -14.73 -2.64
C ASN A 48 -15.09 -16.09 -2.22
N ASN A 49 -14.18 -16.66 -3.01
CA ASN A 49 -13.43 -17.86 -2.65
C ASN A 49 -12.08 -17.92 -3.41
N PRO A 50 -10.97 -17.53 -2.78
CA PRO A 50 -9.68 -17.49 -3.45
C PRO A 50 -9.15 -18.89 -3.80
N ARG A 51 -9.47 -19.93 -3.02
CA ARG A 51 -9.04 -21.32 -3.31
C ARG A 51 -9.60 -21.79 -4.64
N VAL A 52 -10.86 -21.48 -4.92
CA VAL A 52 -11.52 -21.94 -6.15
C VAL A 52 -11.19 -21.06 -7.34
N ALA A 53 -11.31 -19.74 -7.18
CA ALA A 53 -11.15 -18.81 -8.28
C ALA A 53 -9.70 -18.80 -8.80
N LYS A 54 -8.69 -18.84 -7.91
CA LYS A 54 -7.28 -18.87 -8.31
C LYS A 54 -6.89 -20.11 -9.10
N VAL A 55 -7.39 -21.29 -8.72
CA VAL A 55 -7.20 -22.50 -9.54
C VAL A 55 -7.80 -22.31 -10.93
N SER A 56 -9.01 -21.76 -10.98
CA SER A 56 -9.74 -21.55 -12.24
C SER A 56 -9.08 -20.50 -13.14
N TYR A 57 -8.44 -19.50 -12.53
CA TYR A 57 -7.56 -18.55 -13.19
C TYR A 57 -6.30 -19.25 -13.73
N LEU A 58 -5.58 -20.00 -12.90
CA LEU A 58 -4.36 -20.71 -13.32
C LEU A 58 -4.62 -21.77 -14.40
N GLN A 59 -5.80 -22.39 -14.44
CA GLN A 59 -6.16 -23.26 -15.57
C GLN A 59 -6.09 -22.55 -16.93
N GLN A 60 -6.19 -21.22 -16.94
CA GLN A 60 -6.15 -20.36 -18.11
C GLN A 60 -4.80 -19.62 -18.26
N HIS A 61 -4.10 -19.38 -17.15
CA HIS A 61 -2.94 -18.48 -17.09
C HIS A 61 -1.65 -19.09 -16.51
N HIS A 62 -1.62 -20.38 -16.15
CA HIS A 62 -0.43 -20.97 -15.52
C HIS A 62 0.87 -20.87 -16.34
N GLU A 63 0.81 -20.72 -17.66
CA GLU A 63 2.00 -20.53 -18.50
C GLU A 63 2.67 -19.16 -18.28
N GLU A 64 2.01 -18.22 -17.60
CA GLU A 64 2.54 -16.90 -17.24
C GLU A 64 3.42 -16.93 -15.97
N TYR A 65 3.38 -18.04 -15.22
CA TYR A 65 4.04 -18.18 -13.93
C TYR A 65 4.87 -19.46 -13.88
N ASP A 66 6.00 -19.38 -13.19
CA ASP A 66 6.85 -20.54 -12.91
C ASP A 66 7.09 -20.72 -11.42
N SER A 67 6.57 -19.82 -10.57
CA SER A 67 6.85 -19.79 -9.15
C SER A 67 5.59 -19.39 -8.37
N TYR A 68 5.46 -19.88 -7.14
CA TYR A 68 4.23 -19.68 -6.37
C TYR A 68 4.49 -19.40 -4.90
N VAL A 69 3.66 -18.52 -4.33
CA VAL A 69 3.54 -18.32 -2.88
C VAL A 69 2.30 -19.07 -2.41
N ILE A 70 2.39 -19.86 -1.35
CA ILE A 70 1.23 -20.50 -0.69
C ILE A 70 1.24 -20.14 0.79
N GLY A 71 0.07 -19.82 1.33
CA GLY A 71 -0.13 -19.65 2.76
C GLY A 71 -1.52 -19.10 3.09
N CYS A 72 -1.72 -18.75 4.34
CA CYS A 72 -2.97 -18.14 4.82
C CYS A 72 -3.04 -16.63 4.45
N SER A 73 -3.99 -15.91 5.06
CA SER A 73 -4.27 -14.50 4.78
C SER A 73 -3.10 -13.55 5.10
N SER A 74 -2.18 -13.94 5.98
CA SER A 74 -0.95 -13.18 6.25
C SER A 74 -0.02 -13.10 5.03
N SER A 75 -0.16 -14.00 4.06
CA SER A 75 0.60 -13.99 2.79
C SER A 75 0.13 -12.89 1.83
N SER A 76 -0.96 -12.19 2.14
CA SER A 76 -1.59 -11.18 1.28
C SER A 76 -0.73 -9.95 1.00
N SER A 77 0.29 -9.69 1.81
CA SER A 77 1.24 -8.58 1.64
C SER A 77 2.62 -9.03 1.19
N LEU A 78 2.79 -10.28 0.76
CA LEU A 78 4.05 -10.72 0.17
C LEU A 78 4.14 -10.20 -1.28
N PRO A 79 5.11 -9.33 -1.59
CA PRO A 79 5.20 -8.68 -2.90
C PRO A 79 5.76 -9.65 -3.95
N THR A 80 4.95 -9.98 -4.95
CA THR A 80 5.38 -10.87 -6.05
C THR A 80 6.47 -10.23 -6.90
N GLU A 81 6.44 -8.92 -7.09
CA GLU A 81 7.46 -8.20 -7.88
C GLU A 81 8.85 -8.30 -7.24
N ALA A 82 8.99 -7.99 -5.95
CA ALA A 82 10.28 -8.14 -5.27
C ALA A 82 10.75 -9.61 -5.21
N LEU A 83 9.81 -10.58 -5.09
CA LEU A 83 10.15 -12.00 -5.18
C LEU A 83 10.64 -12.39 -6.58
N ASN A 84 10.05 -11.83 -7.64
CA ASN A 84 10.49 -12.02 -9.02
C ASN A 84 11.93 -11.52 -9.20
N GLU A 85 12.26 -10.37 -8.64
CA GLU A 85 13.63 -9.82 -8.68
C GLU A 85 14.62 -10.69 -7.89
N LEU A 86 14.25 -11.14 -6.69
CA LEU A 86 15.12 -11.96 -5.84
C LEU A 86 15.46 -13.32 -6.49
N TYR A 87 14.49 -13.95 -7.15
CA TYR A 87 14.65 -15.31 -7.68
C TYR A 87 14.79 -15.40 -9.20
N ASP A 88 14.74 -14.28 -9.94
CA ASP A 88 14.67 -14.24 -11.41
C ASP A 88 13.52 -15.12 -11.93
N ALA A 89 12.30 -14.85 -11.46
CA ALA A 89 11.14 -15.73 -11.59
C ALA A 89 9.84 -14.97 -11.93
N SER A 90 8.75 -15.71 -12.15
CA SER A 90 7.39 -15.16 -12.27
C SER A 90 6.46 -15.80 -11.24
N PHE A 91 6.23 -15.08 -10.13
CA PHE A 91 5.43 -15.50 -9.00
C PHE A 91 3.95 -15.20 -9.15
N TYR A 92 3.13 -16.19 -8.81
CA TYR A 92 1.70 -16.01 -8.50
C TYR A 92 1.43 -16.31 -7.02
N ASN A 93 0.68 -15.44 -6.35
CA ASN A 93 0.37 -15.60 -4.94
C ASN A 93 -0.98 -16.33 -4.71
N MET A 94 -0.90 -17.50 -4.08
CA MET A 94 -2.03 -18.39 -3.77
C MET A 94 -2.55 -18.16 -2.35
N ILE A 95 -2.64 -16.91 -1.89
CA ILE A 95 -3.17 -16.59 -0.56
C ILE A 95 -4.57 -17.17 -0.38
N MET A 96 -4.87 -17.64 0.82
CA MET A 96 -6.18 -18.18 1.17
C MET A 96 -6.73 -17.60 2.47
N TYR A 97 -8.04 -17.39 2.52
CA TYR A 97 -8.71 -17.02 3.77
C TYR A 97 -8.69 -18.18 4.76
N GLY A 98 -8.07 -17.98 5.92
CA GLY A 98 -8.08 -18.94 7.03
C GLY A 98 -7.67 -20.35 6.61
N ALA A 99 -6.73 -20.49 5.66
CA ALA A 99 -6.17 -21.78 5.32
C ALA A 99 -5.36 -22.34 6.48
N ASP A 100 -5.36 -23.66 6.55
CA ASP A 100 -4.46 -24.42 7.41
C ASP A 100 -3.49 -25.25 6.55
N MET A 101 -2.52 -25.88 7.21
CA MET A 101 -1.47 -26.60 6.50
C MET A 101 -1.94 -27.80 5.67
N ALA A 102 -3.14 -28.35 5.92
CA ALA A 102 -3.69 -29.39 5.06
C ALA A 102 -4.12 -28.82 3.70
N ASP A 103 -4.67 -27.60 3.68
CA ASP A 103 -4.98 -26.88 2.44
C ASP A 103 -3.67 -26.61 1.67
N CYS A 104 -2.67 -26.04 2.34
CA CYS A 104 -1.38 -25.72 1.73
C CYS A 104 -0.72 -26.96 1.09
N GLU A 105 -0.77 -28.11 1.76
CA GLU A 105 -0.23 -29.37 1.23
C GLU A 105 -0.97 -29.84 -0.03
N LYS A 106 -2.31 -29.80 -0.04
CA LYS A 106 -3.12 -30.19 -1.19
C LYS A 106 -2.84 -29.30 -2.41
N ILE A 107 -2.80 -27.99 -2.21
CA ILE A 107 -2.53 -27.00 -3.27
C ILE A 107 -1.09 -27.15 -3.79
N ALA A 108 -0.10 -27.28 -2.90
CA ALA A 108 1.29 -27.48 -3.30
C ALA A 108 1.42 -28.73 -4.20
N ASN A 109 0.83 -29.86 -3.79
CA ASN A 109 0.84 -31.08 -4.60
C ASN A 109 0.18 -30.87 -5.97
N TYR A 110 -0.96 -30.18 -6.02
CA TYR A 110 -1.64 -29.87 -7.27
C TYR A 110 -0.77 -29.03 -8.21
N LEU A 111 -0.19 -27.92 -7.73
CA LEU A 111 0.69 -27.07 -8.52
C LEU A 111 1.90 -27.86 -9.03
N LEU A 112 2.58 -28.57 -8.14
CA LEU A 112 3.76 -29.38 -8.47
C LEU A 112 3.44 -30.44 -9.53
N ASP A 113 2.26 -31.07 -9.49
CA ASP A 113 1.86 -32.13 -10.41
C ASP A 113 1.37 -31.63 -11.77
N ASN A 114 0.88 -30.40 -11.87
CA ASN A 114 0.17 -29.93 -13.05
C ASN A 114 0.85 -28.75 -13.77
N TYR A 115 1.69 -27.97 -13.08
CA TYR A 115 2.31 -26.76 -13.62
C TYR A 115 3.84 -26.79 -13.51
N GLN A 116 4.49 -25.84 -14.17
CA GLN A 116 5.92 -25.59 -13.97
C GLN A 116 6.10 -24.88 -12.63
N VAL A 117 6.98 -25.41 -11.78
CA VAL A 117 7.32 -24.82 -10.49
C VAL A 117 8.83 -24.83 -10.33
N GLU A 118 9.45 -23.66 -10.32
CA GLU A 118 10.88 -23.46 -10.04
C GLU A 118 11.09 -23.09 -8.59
N ASN A 119 10.27 -22.17 -8.06
CA ASN A 119 10.28 -21.75 -6.67
C ASN A 119 8.90 -21.94 -6.02
N LEU A 120 8.90 -22.51 -4.81
CA LEU A 120 7.71 -22.58 -3.97
C LEU A 120 8.01 -21.92 -2.62
N VAL A 121 7.37 -20.79 -2.37
CA VAL A 121 7.43 -20.07 -1.10
C VAL A 121 6.23 -20.48 -0.25
N LEU A 122 6.49 -21.08 0.90
CA LEU A 122 5.48 -21.40 1.91
C LEU A 122 5.57 -20.40 3.05
N ASN A 123 4.52 -19.60 3.23
CA ASN A 123 4.35 -18.75 4.40
C ASN A 123 3.55 -19.49 5.47
N ILE A 124 4.16 -19.66 6.65
CA ILE A 124 3.58 -20.34 7.80
C ILE A 124 3.25 -19.32 8.87
N GLU A 125 2.00 -19.30 9.33
CA GLU A 125 1.62 -18.50 10.47
C GLU A 125 1.64 -19.36 11.74
N ILE A 126 1.97 -18.79 12.89
CA ILE A 126 1.93 -19.53 14.15
C ILE A 126 0.53 -20.08 14.48
N SER A 127 -0.52 -19.46 13.94
CA SER A 127 -1.92 -19.91 14.02
C SER A 127 -2.14 -21.28 13.36
N ASP A 128 -1.31 -21.69 12.39
CA ASP A 128 -1.34 -23.03 11.76
C ASP A 128 -1.06 -24.15 12.76
N GLY A 129 -0.40 -23.83 13.88
CA GLY A 129 -0.25 -24.76 14.99
C GLY A 129 -1.54 -24.99 15.78
N ALA A 130 -2.59 -24.18 15.62
CA ALA A 130 -3.81 -24.22 16.43
C ALA A 130 -4.94 -25.06 15.79
N SER A 131 -5.10 -25.01 14.47
CA SER A 131 -6.13 -25.72 13.70
C SER A 131 -5.52 -26.52 12.54
N TYR A 132 -6.21 -27.57 12.10
CA TYR A 132 -5.75 -28.42 10.99
C TYR A 132 -6.94 -29.14 10.35
N ASN A 133 -7.00 -29.10 9.02
CA ASN A 133 -8.06 -29.67 8.19
C ASN A 133 -9.47 -29.25 8.65
N THR A 134 -9.68 -27.94 8.80
CA THR A 134 -10.95 -27.36 9.25
C THR A 134 -11.66 -26.61 8.13
N GLU A 135 -12.60 -27.26 7.44
CA GLU A 135 -13.49 -26.58 6.48
C GLU A 135 -14.77 -26.10 7.19
N SER A 136 -14.99 -24.78 7.21
CA SER A 136 -16.15 -24.16 7.89
C SER A 136 -17.35 -23.95 6.95
N ASP A 137 -17.10 -23.46 5.73
CA ASP A 137 -18.12 -23.22 4.70
C ASP A 137 -17.67 -23.77 3.33
N PRO A 138 -18.41 -24.74 2.77
CA PRO A 138 -18.04 -25.41 1.52
C PRO A 138 -18.14 -24.54 0.26
N LEU A 139 -18.72 -23.34 0.33
CA LEU A 139 -18.78 -22.41 -0.81
C LEU A 139 -17.64 -21.40 -0.79
N THR A 140 -17.36 -20.78 0.37
CA THR A 140 -16.40 -19.67 0.51
C THR A 140 -15.00 -20.10 0.98
N TYR A 141 -14.90 -21.23 1.70
CA TYR A 141 -13.63 -21.77 2.21
C TYR A 141 -13.28 -23.15 1.63
N GLY A 142 -14.16 -23.76 0.82
CA GLY A 142 -13.90 -25.07 0.23
C GLY A 142 -12.89 -25.00 -0.92
N LEU A 143 -12.05 -26.03 -1.02
CA LEU A 143 -11.06 -26.20 -2.10
C LEU A 143 -11.71 -26.46 -3.47
N HIS A 144 -10.93 -26.26 -4.54
CA HIS A 144 -11.27 -26.74 -5.86
C HIS A 144 -11.18 -28.28 -5.92
N HIS A 145 -12.09 -28.96 -6.64
CA HIS A 145 -12.07 -30.44 -6.73
C HIS A 145 -10.80 -31.04 -7.35
N LEU A 146 -9.98 -30.19 -7.99
CA LEU A 146 -8.72 -30.61 -8.60
C LEU A 146 -7.60 -30.72 -7.57
N GLU A 147 -7.71 -29.98 -6.48
CA GLU A 147 -6.73 -29.96 -5.38
C GLU A 147 -7.12 -30.96 -4.30
N ASP A 148 -8.42 -31.21 -4.14
CA ASP A 148 -8.93 -32.14 -3.13
C ASP A 148 -9.32 -33.51 -3.73
N PRO A 149 -8.47 -34.54 -3.61
CA PRO A 149 -8.77 -35.86 -4.14
C PRO A 149 -9.98 -36.53 -3.49
N ASP A 150 -10.38 -36.06 -2.30
CA ASP A 150 -11.54 -36.58 -1.56
C ASP A 150 -12.86 -35.92 -2.00
N LEU A 151 -12.82 -34.89 -2.87
CA LEU A 151 -13.98 -34.14 -3.33
C LEU A 151 -14.37 -34.51 -4.77
N PRO A 152 -15.44 -35.29 -5.00
CA PRO A 152 -15.85 -35.63 -6.36
C PRO A 152 -16.31 -34.40 -7.16
N ALA A 153 -15.87 -34.30 -8.41
CA ALA A 153 -16.26 -33.23 -9.33
C ALA A 153 -17.78 -33.00 -9.43
N LEU A 154 -18.59 -34.07 -9.40
CA LEU A 154 -20.06 -33.94 -9.41
C LEU A 154 -20.57 -33.21 -8.17
N THR A 155 -20.05 -33.54 -6.98
CA THR A 155 -20.41 -32.88 -5.72
C THR A 155 -20.00 -31.42 -5.76
N TYR A 156 -18.77 -31.14 -6.21
CA TYR A 156 -18.23 -29.80 -6.39
C TYR A 156 -19.10 -28.93 -7.33
N TYR A 157 -19.40 -29.39 -8.55
CA TYR A 157 -20.18 -28.56 -9.47
C TYR A 157 -21.64 -28.43 -9.05
N THR A 158 -22.24 -29.46 -8.45
CA THR A 158 -23.64 -29.38 -7.99
C THR A 158 -23.84 -28.39 -6.85
N ARG A 159 -22.86 -28.21 -5.94
CA ARG A 159 -22.97 -27.19 -4.88
C ARG A 159 -23.04 -25.77 -5.45
N TYR A 160 -22.26 -25.44 -6.48
CA TYR A 160 -22.28 -24.10 -7.11
C TYR A 160 -23.49 -23.92 -8.04
N LEU A 161 -23.87 -24.93 -8.82
CA LEU A 161 -25.06 -24.85 -9.68
C LEU A 161 -26.34 -24.63 -8.86
N LEU A 162 -26.41 -25.16 -7.63
CA LEU A 162 -27.56 -25.02 -6.74
C LEU A 162 -27.37 -23.97 -5.64
N ALA A 163 -26.31 -23.15 -5.72
CA ALA A 163 -26.06 -22.07 -4.77
C ALA A 163 -27.20 -21.05 -4.76
N ASN A 164 -27.29 -20.28 -3.66
CA ASN A 164 -28.28 -19.22 -3.55
C ASN A 164 -28.07 -18.18 -4.67
N PRO A 165 -29.07 -17.90 -5.53
CA PRO A 165 -28.90 -16.98 -6.66
C PRO A 165 -28.59 -15.53 -6.25
N ARG A 166 -28.68 -15.21 -4.95
CA ARG A 166 -28.24 -13.91 -4.43
C ARG A 166 -26.76 -13.63 -4.68
N TYR A 167 -25.90 -14.65 -4.71
CA TYR A 167 -24.47 -14.45 -5.02
C TYR A 167 -24.29 -13.94 -6.45
N GLY A 168 -24.89 -14.62 -7.43
CA GLY A 168 -24.82 -14.20 -8.83
C GLY A 168 -25.49 -12.85 -9.07
N TYR A 169 -26.60 -12.57 -8.38
CA TYR A 169 -27.25 -11.26 -8.45
C TYR A 169 -26.38 -10.15 -7.84
N ALA A 170 -25.68 -10.41 -6.73
CA ALA A 170 -24.76 -9.46 -6.12
C ALA A 170 -23.59 -9.11 -7.05
N LYS A 171 -23.04 -10.09 -7.79
CA LYS A 171 -22.00 -9.83 -8.81
C LYS A 171 -22.51 -8.88 -9.89
N LEU A 172 -23.71 -9.13 -10.42
CA LEU A 172 -24.33 -8.25 -11.42
C LEU A 172 -24.57 -6.83 -10.90
N GLN A 173 -24.95 -6.68 -9.63
CA GLN A 173 -25.10 -5.35 -9.01
C GLN A 173 -23.75 -4.66 -8.82
N SER A 174 -22.71 -5.42 -8.44
CA SER A 174 -21.38 -4.87 -8.17
C SER A 174 -20.72 -4.34 -9.44
N LEU A 175 -20.95 -4.99 -10.60
CA LEU A 175 -20.51 -4.51 -11.91
C LEU A 175 -21.00 -3.09 -12.25
N GLU A 176 -22.16 -2.67 -11.74
CA GLU A 176 -22.70 -1.32 -11.99
C GLU A 176 -22.00 -0.24 -11.15
N THR A 177 -21.33 -0.64 -10.07
CA THR A 177 -20.69 0.25 -9.09
C THR A 177 -19.18 0.04 -8.98
N ASP A 178 -18.62 -0.74 -9.89
CA ASP A 178 -17.20 -1.05 -9.93
C ASP A 178 -16.37 0.20 -10.29
N THR A 179 -15.14 0.25 -9.81
CA THR A 179 -14.22 1.40 -9.96
C THR A 179 -12.81 0.93 -10.28
N ILE A 180 -11.92 1.84 -10.67
CA ILE A 180 -10.51 1.52 -10.92
C ILE A 180 -9.78 1.04 -9.66
N LEU A 181 -10.15 1.57 -8.50
CA LEU A 181 -9.62 1.13 -7.21
C LEU A 181 -10.43 -0.04 -6.65
N PRO A 182 -9.78 -0.94 -5.89
CA PRO A 182 -10.47 -2.10 -5.32
C PRO A 182 -11.61 -1.68 -4.39
N GLN A 183 -12.74 -2.34 -4.54
CA GLN A 183 -13.88 -2.25 -3.65
C GLN A 183 -13.91 -3.46 -2.71
N SER A 184 -14.83 -3.47 -1.74
CA SER A 184 -14.95 -4.58 -0.79
C SER A 184 -15.31 -5.93 -1.42
N PHE A 185 -15.71 -5.94 -2.70
CA PHE A 185 -16.15 -7.13 -3.42
C PHE A 185 -15.12 -7.68 -4.42
N ASP A 186 -13.98 -7.01 -4.61
CA ASP A 186 -12.92 -7.31 -5.59
C ASP A 186 -11.55 -6.84 -5.06
N VAL A 187 -11.18 -7.35 -3.89
CA VAL A 187 -9.98 -6.94 -3.14
C VAL A 187 -8.68 -7.60 -3.64
N PHE A 188 -8.71 -8.32 -4.75
CA PHE A 188 -7.56 -9.03 -5.30
C PHE A 188 -7.03 -8.35 -6.56
N ASP A 189 -5.70 -8.36 -6.72
CA ASP A 189 -5.10 -8.20 -8.03
C ASP A 189 -5.02 -9.59 -8.66
N GLU A 190 -5.82 -9.83 -9.69
CA GLU A 190 -5.93 -11.13 -10.36
C GLU A 190 -4.66 -11.61 -11.06
N LYS A 191 -3.71 -10.72 -11.39
CA LYS A 191 -2.46 -11.09 -12.07
C LYS A 191 -1.38 -11.49 -11.08
N THR A 192 -1.32 -10.82 -9.94
CA THR A 192 -0.35 -11.18 -8.90
C THR A 192 -0.91 -12.20 -7.93
N GLY A 193 -2.23 -12.31 -7.84
CA GLY A 193 -2.94 -13.05 -6.82
C GLY A 193 -2.85 -12.43 -5.42
N THR A 194 -2.26 -11.25 -5.29
CA THR A 194 -2.13 -10.57 -3.99
C THR A 194 -3.40 -9.79 -3.66
N TYR A 195 -3.53 -9.33 -2.41
CA TYR A 195 -4.55 -8.35 -2.11
C TYR A 195 -4.19 -7.02 -2.78
N ASP A 196 -5.13 -6.43 -3.49
CA ASP A 196 -5.00 -5.08 -3.99
C ASP A 196 -5.15 -4.09 -2.83
N LYS A 197 -4.03 -3.50 -2.43
CA LYS A 197 -3.96 -2.56 -1.32
C LYS A 197 -3.74 -1.12 -1.78
N ARG A 198 -3.94 -0.79 -3.06
CA ARG A 198 -3.72 0.57 -3.61
C ARG A 198 -4.44 1.66 -2.81
N VAL A 199 -5.67 1.41 -2.34
CA VAL A 199 -6.41 2.31 -1.45
C VAL A 199 -5.72 2.50 -0.10
N ARG A 200 -5.18 1.41 0.46
CA ARG A 200 -4.58 1.36 1.80
C ARG A 200 -3.14 1.87 1.81
N ASP A 201 -2.47 1.83 0.66
CA ASP A 201 -1.10 2.27 0.49
C ASP A 201 -0.99 3.78 0.26
N VAL A 202 -2.10 4.48 0.05
CA VAL A 202 -2.13 5.95 -0.02
C VAL A 202 -2.88 6.59 1.13
N GLU A 203 -3.19 5.81 2.16
CA GLU A 203 -3.83 6.30 3.39
C GLU A 203 -2.87 7.21 4.18
N PRO A 204 -3.27 8.45 4.53
CA PRO A 204 -2.51 9.27 5.46
C PRO A 204 -2.58 8.68 6.89
N ILE A 205 -1.45 8.18 7.41
CA ILE A 205 -1.42 7.45 8.70
C ILE A 205 -1.30 8.38 9.91
N GLY A 206 -0.56 9.48 9.78
CA GLY A 206 -0.36 10.45 10.85
C GLY A 206 0.38 9.91 12.09
N ASN A 207 0.16 10.57 13.23
CA ASN A 207 0.76 10.18 14.50
C ASN A 207 0.06 8.95 15.13
N LEU A 208 0.72 8.30 16.08
CA LEU A 208 0.23 7.07 16.70
C LEU A 208 -1.12 7.25 17.40
N GLU A 209 -1.37 8.37 18.07
CA GLU A 209 -2.64 8.64 18.75
C GLU A 209 -3.81 8.68 17.75
N THR A 210 -3.64 9.43 16.66
CA THR A 210 -4.63 9.54 15.58
C THR A 210 -4.86 8.19 14.94
N TYR A 211 -3.79 7.42 14.71
CA TYR A 211 -3.89 6.08 14.16
C TYR A 211 -4.71 5.15 15.06
N LEU A 212 -4.39 5.09 16.36
CA LEU A 212 -5.11 4.23 17.30
C LEU A 212 -6.58 4.64 17.48
N ALA A 213 -6.91 5.92 17.30
CA ALA A 213 -8.29 6.40 17.29
C ALA A 213 -9.07 5.90 16.06
N ALA A 214 -8.42 5.78 14.91
CA ALA A 214 -9.01 5.23 13.68
C ALA A 214 -9.04 3.69 13.68
N TYR A 215 -8.05 3.04 14.30
CA TYR A 215 -7.86 1.59 14.35
C TYR A 215 -8.01 1.07 15.78
N SER A 216 -9.24 1.10 16.29
CA SER A 216 -9.53 0.70 17.66
C SER A 216 -9.14 -0.74 17.97
N ASP A 217 -9.07 -1.62 16.95
CA ASP A 217 -8.76 -3.05 17.08
C ASP A 217 -7.44 -3.32 17.82
N PHE A 218 -6.43 -2.45 17.65
CA PHE A 218 -5.16 -2.57 18.38
C PHE A 218 -5.29 -2.22 19.87
N THR A 219 -6.25 -1.35 20.23
CA THR A 219 -6.51 -0.93 21.62
C THR A 219 -7.54 -1.80 22.33
N THR A 220 -8.46 -2.41 21.58
CA THR A 220 -9.55 -3.25 22.10
C THR A 220 -9.22 -4.74 22.03
N LEU A 221 -8.02 -5.10 21.56
CA LEU A 221 -7.58 -6.48 21.45
C LEU A 221 -7.74 -7.16 22.80
N ASP A 222 -8.60 -8.18 22.87
CA ASP A 222 -8.78 -8.96 24.09
C ASP A 222 -7.47 -9.70 24.40
N GLN A 223 -6.77 -9.27 25.44
CA GLN A 223 -5.55 -9.92 25.93
C GLN A 223 -5.85 -11.08 26.90
N SER A 224 -7.12 -11.36 27.16
CA SER A 224 -7.54 -12.51 27.97
C SER A 224 -7.61 -13.79 27.12
N GLY A 225 -7.25 -14.92 27.74
CA GLY A 225 -7.20 -16.21 27.07
C GLY A 225 -5.83 -16.51 26.44
N THR A 226 -5.61 -17.79 26.14
CA THR A 226 -4.37 -18.29 25.50
C THR A 226 -4.75 -19.13 24.29
N VAL A 227 -4.07 -18.93 23.17
CA VAL A 227 -4.20 -19.78 21.98
C VAL A 227 -3.27 -20.98 22.14
N GLY A 228 -3.82 -22.19 22.04
CA GLY A 228 -3.05 -23.43 22.15
C GLY A 228 -2.62 -23.96 20.79
N LEU A 229 -1.37 -24.41 20.68
CA LEU A 229 -0.78 -24.93 19.44
C LEU A 229 -0.88 -26.47 19.36
N TYR A 230 -2.11 -26.99 19.48
CA TYR A 230 -2.36 -28.43 19.59
C TYR A 230 -2.09 -29.24 18.31
N GLN A 231 -2.01 -28.56 17.16
CA GLN A 231 -1.83 -29.14 15.83
C GLN A 231 -0.41 -28.98 15.29
N THR A 232 0.53 -28.52 16.11
CA THR A 232 1.97 -28.38 15.74
C THR A 232 2.48 -29.61 14.99
N GLU A 233 2.26 -30.82 15.51
CA GLU A 233 2.77 -32.04 14.87
C GLU A 233 2.18 -32.28 13.46
N ASN A 234 0.90 -31.97 13.26
CA ASN A 234 0.24 -32.15 11.95
C ASN A 234 0.71 -31.08 10.96
N CYS A 235 0.82 -29.82 11.40
CA CYS A 235 1.44 -28.74 10.65
C CYS A 235 2.84 -29.15 10.14
N MET A 236 3.71 -29.64 11.03
CA MET A 236 5.08 -30.08 10.66
C MET A 236 5.11 -31.25 9.68
N LYS A 237 4.14 -32.17 9.75
CA LYS A 237 4.02 -33.28 8.78
C LYS A 237 3.72 -32.75 7.38
N SER A 238 2.80 -31.79 7.26
CA SER A 238 2.49 -31.16 5.97
C SER A 238 3.67 -30.38 5.42
N VAL A 239 4.38 -29.60 6.25
CA VAL A 239 5.61 -28.91 5.83
C VAL A 239 6.65 -29.91 5.31
N ALA A 240 6.86 -31.02 6.02
CA ALA A 240 7.78 -32.07 5.58
C ALA A 240 7.34 -32.73 4.26
N ALA A 241 6.05 -32.98 4.08
CA ALA A 241 5.48 -33.55 2.86
C ALA A 241 5.69 -32.62 1.65
N ILE A 242 5.42 -31.32 1.81
CA ILE A 242 5.65 -30.31 0.77
C ILE A 242 7.14 -30.22 0.42
N ARG A 243 8.02 -30.15 1.43
CA ARG A 243 9.48 -30.16 1.25
C ARG A 243 9.93 -31.37 0.42
N ASP A 244 9.46 -32.56 0.78
CA ASP A 244 9.85 -33.80 0.11
C ASP A 244 9.31 -33.86 -1.33
N ALA A 245 8.10 -33.36 -1.58
CA ALA A 245 7.54 -33.23 -2.92
C ALA A 245 8.34 -32.25 -3.80
N CYS A 246 8.73 -31.09 -3.25
CA CYS A 246 9.58 -30.12 -3.93
C CYS A 246 10.95 -30.73 -4.27
N ALA A 247 11.60 -31.37 -3.29
CA ALA A 247 12.90 -32.01 -3.47
C ALA A 247 12.85 -33.11 -4.55
N ALA A 248 11.78 -33.89 -4.62
CA ALA A 248 11.58 -34.92 -5.65
C ALA A 248 11.48 -34.34 -7.07
N LYS A 249 11.07 -33.08 -7.21
CA LYS A 249 10.93 -32.38 -8.49
C LYS A 249 12.02 -31.36 -8.79
N GLY A 250 12.96 -31.17 -7.86
CA GLY A 250 14.04 -30.19 -8.00
C GLY A 250 13.57 -28.73 -7.83
N VAL A 251 12.45 -28.52 -7.14
CA VAL A 251 11.91 -27.18 -6.84
C VAL A 251 12.66 -26.57 -5.68
N ASN A 252 12.99 -25.28 -5.79
CA ASN A 252 13.51 -24.48 -4.69
C ASN A 252 12.40 -24.22 -3.66
N PHE A 253 12.49 -24.86 -2.50
CA PHE A 253 11.50 -24.73 -1.44
C PHE A 253 11.96 -23.75 -0.38
N VAL A 254 11.22 -22.66 -0.21
CA VAL A 254 11.52 -21.58 0.73
C VAL A 254 10.40 -21.53 1.76
N VAL A 255 10.77 -21.52 3.04
CA VAL A 255 9.81 -21.38 4.13
C VAL A 255 10.06 -20.06 4.86
N MET A 256 8.98 -19.34 5.15
CA MET A 256 9.02 -18.12 5.93
C MET A 256 7.84 -18.04 6.90
N THR A 257 7.95 -17.16 7.90
CA THR A 257 6.86 -16.83 8.81
C THR A 257 6.51 -15.36 8.65
N ALA A 258 5.23 -15.02 8.83
CA ALA A 258 4.76 -13.64 8.72
C ALA A 258 4.90 -12.88 10.05
N PRO A 259 5.19 -11.56 10.01
CA PRO A 259 5.10 -10.67 11.18
C PRO A 259 3.70 -10.63 11.78
N ILE A 260 3.63 -10.65 13.10
CA ILE A 260 2.40 -10.54 13.88
C ILE A 260 2.54 -9.39 14.87
N TYR A 261 1.44 -8.67 15.13
CA TYR A 261 1.43 -7.61 16.14
C TYR A 261 1.71 -8.20 17.53
N GLY A 262 2.66 -7.62 18.27
CA GLY A 262 3.22 -8.17 19.50
C GLY A 262 2.18 -8.46 20.59
N ALA A 263 1.15 -7.62 20.70
CA ALA A 263 0.05 -7.85 21.65
C ALA A 263 -0.78 -9.10 21.31
N TYR A 264 -0.91 -9.44 20.02
CA TYR A 264 -1.57 -10.67 19.58
C TYR A 264 -0.64 -11.88 19.72
N PHE A 265 0.64 -11.72 19.37
CA PHE A 265 1.66 -12.75 19.55
C PHE A 265 1.75 -13.23 21.02
N ASN A 266 1.57 -12.33 21.98
CA ASN A 266 1.54 -12.67 23.41
C ASN A 266 0.37 -13.56 23.87
N LYS A 267 -0.60 -13.86 22.99
CA LYS A 267 -1.66 -14.84 23.29
C LYS A 267 -1.16 -16.28 23.24
N TYR A 268 -0.04 -16.53 22.57
CA TYR A 268 0.56 -17.84 22.49
C TYR A 268 1.46 -18.08 23.70
N GLN A 269 1.38 -19.27 24.30
CA GLN A 269 2.21 -19.61 25.45
C GLN A 269 3.68 -19.74 25.02
N PRO A 270 4.65 -19.07 25.67
CA PRO A 270 6.05 -19.06 25.22
C PRO A 270 6.63 -20.45 24.94
N GLY A 271 6.43 -21.43 25.84
CA GLY A 271 6.91 -22.80 25.61
C GLY A 271 6.26 -23.52 24.43
N SER A 272 5.02 -23.18 24.07
CA SER A 272 4.36 -23.69 22.86
C SER A 272 4.95 -23.06 21.61
N VAL A 273 5.21 -21.75 21.65
CA VAL A 273 5.90 -21.01 20.57
C VAL A 273 7.28 -21.57 20.33
N GLU A 274 8.07 -21.75 21.40
CA GLU A 274 9.41 -22.35 21.33
C GLU A 274 9.37 -23.73 20.69
N ASN A 275 8.42 -24.57 21.12
CA ASN A 275 8.25 -25.91 20.57
C ASN A 275 7.87 -25.88 19.08
N PHE A 276 6.97 -24.99 18.67
CA PHE A 276 6.53 -24.87 17.27
C PHE A 276 7.70 -24.54 16.35
N TYR A 277 8.41 -23.46 16.63
CA TYR A 277 9.54 -23.00 15.81
C TYR A 277 10.75 -23.93 15.88
N THR A 278 11.01 -24.54 17.05
CA THR A 278 12.04 -25.58 17.15
C THR A 278 11.71 -26.78 16.26
N GLN A 279 10.46 -27.25 16.26
CA GLN A 279 10.08 -28.35 15.36
C GLN A 279 10.15 -27.95 13.89
N LEU A 280 9.77 -26.72 13.54
CA LEU A 280 9.89 -26.20 12.18
C LEU A 280 11.35 -26.22 11.70
N ALA A 281 12.28 -25.71 12.52
CA ALA A 281 13.71 -25.71 12.22
C ALA A 281 14.29 -27.12 12.00
N GLN A 282 13.72 -28.14 12.67
CA GLN A 282 14.12 -29.55 12.48
C GLN A 282 13.55 -30.15 11.19
N VAL A 283 12.42 -29.65 10.70
CA VAL A 283 11.86 -30.05 9.41
C VAL A 283 12.62 -29.37 8.27
N THR A 284 12.81 -28.06 8.34
CA THR A 284 13.49 -27.30 7.30
C THR A 284 14.01 -25.98 7.85
N PRO A 285 15.16 -25.48 7.35
CA PRO A 285 15.52 -24.08 7.55
C PRO A 285 14.42 -23.15 7.03
N TYR A 286 14.24 -22.01 7.69
CA TYR A 286 13.19 -21.04 7.37
C TYR A 286 13.60 -19.61 7.74
N TRP A 287 12.96 -18.62 7.14
CA TRP A 287 13.05 -17.23 7.57
C TRP A 287 12.01 -16.93 8.64
N ASP A 288 12.44 -16.42 9.79
CA ASP A 288 11.53 -16.01 10.87
C ASP A 288 11.36 -14.49 10.91
N PHE A 289 10.16 -14.00 10.61
CA PHE A 289 9.78 -12.60 10.76
C PHE A 289 8.68 -12.38 11.82
N SER A 290 8.31 -13.42 12.58
CA SER A 290 7.08 -13.39 13.39
C SER A 290 7.05 -12.34 14.49
N CYS A 291 8.18 -12.09 15.17
CA CYS A 291 8.24 -11.13 16.26
C CYS A 291 9.60 -10.43 16.31
N SER A 292 9.57 -9.10 16.23
CA SER A 292 10.71 -8.18 16.33
C SER A 292 10.27 -6.86 16.95
N SER A 293 11.17 -5.89 17.04
CA SER A 293 10.84 -4.52 17.46
C SER A 293 9.75 -3.84 16.62
N LEU A 294 9.69 -4.17 15.32
CA LEU A 294 8.65 -3.73 14.37
C LEU A 294 7.25 -4.19 14.79
N SER A 295 7.13 -5.38 15.38
CA SER A 295 5.84 -5.97 15.83
C SER A 295 5.11 -5.13 16.88
N TRP A 296 5.76 -4.13 17.46
CA TRP A 296 5.19 -3.27 18.49
C TRP A 296 4.73 -1.91 17.99
N GLU A 297 4.90 -1.63 16.70
CA GLU A 297 4.42 -0.41 16.06
C GLU A 297 3.19 -0.73 15.19
N PRO A 298 1.95 -0.44 15.66
CA PRO A 298 0.72 -0.86 14.99
C PRO A 298 0.53 -0.23 13.61
N ARG A 299 1.22 0.87 13.30
CA ARG A 299 1.14 1.52 11.99
C ARG A 299 1.70 0.66 10.85
N TYR A 300 2.55 -0.33 11.13
CA TYR A 300 3.02 -1.31 10.15
C TYR A 300 2.01 -2.42 9.84
N PHE A 301 0.84 -2.41 10.46
CA PHE A 301 -0.16 -3.46 10.34
C PHE A 301 -1.51 -2.89 9.93
N TYR A 302 -2.28 -3.64 9.14
CA TYR A 302 -3.69 -3.32 8.88
C TYR A 302 -4.59 -3.79 10.03
N ASP A 303 -4.21 -4.90 10.69
CA ASP A 303 -4.83 -5.43 11.90
C ASP A 303 -3.81 -6.28 12.69
N ALA A 304 -4.25 -7.00 13.72
CA ALA A 304 -3.35 -7.76 14.59
C ALA A 304 -2.53 -8.88 13.91
N THR A 305 -2.95 -9.36 12.74
CA THR A 305 -2.37 -10.52 12.03
C THR A 305 -1.92 -10.21 10.60
N HIS A 306 -2.28 -9.04 10.05
CA HIS A 306 -1.94 -8.65 8.69
C HIS A 306 -1.02 -7.42 8.66
N PHE A 307 0.21 -7.63 8.21
CA PHE A 307 1.20 -6.56 8.01
C PHE A 307 0.95 -5.77 6.72
N ARG A 308 1.53 -4.56 6.62
CA ARG A 308 1.44 -3.69 5.44
C ARG A 308 2.42 -4.09 4.35
N ASN A 309 2.12 -3.72 3.09
CA ASN A 309 2.97 -4.05 1.94
C ASN A 309 4.44 -3.64 2.13
N CYS A 310 4.70 -2.48 2.76
CA CYS A 310 6.06 -2.03 3.10
C CYS A 310 6.84 -3.00 4.00
N VAL A 311 6.16 -3.73 4.89
CA VAL A 311 6.80 -4.78 5.70
C VAL A 311 7.10 -6.01 4.83
N GLY A 312 6.26 -6.33 3.86
CA GLY A 312 6.55 -7.36 2.85
C GLY A 312 7.79 -7.05 2.03
N GLU A 313 7.96 -5.79 1.62
CA GLU A 313 9.18 -5.31 0.97
C GLU A 313 10.41 -5.49 1.87
N MET A 314 10.32 -5.13 3.15
CA MET A 314 11.41 -5.36 4.12
C MET A 314 11.76 -6.84 4.25
N MET A 315 10.77 -7.75 4.20
CA MET A 315 11.02 -9.19 4.30
C MET A 315 11.86 -9.67 3.12
N VAL A 316 11.48 -9.29 1.90
CA VAL A 316 12.21 -9.70 0.69
C VAL A 316 13.58 -9.03 0.63
N ALA A 317 13.69 -7.75 1.00
CA ALA A 317 14.98 -7.04 1.10
C ALA A 317 15.93 -7.72 2.10
N ARG A 318 15.43 -8.14 3.27
CA ARG A 318 16.21 -8.91 4.26
C ARG A 318 16.71 -10.23 3.68
N MET A 319 15.86 -10.93 2.92
CA MET A 319 16.23 -12.19 2.25
C MET A 319 17.27 -11.99 1.15
N ALA A 320 17.20 -10.86 0.43
CA ALA A 320 18.14 -10.47 -0.61
C ALA A 320 19.48 -9.96 -0.06
N GLY A 321 19.51 -9.52 1.21
CA GLY A 321 20.62 -8.74 1.76
C GLY A 321 20.70 -7.33 1.14
N ASP A 322 19.53 -6.76 0.83
CA ASP A 322 19.41 -5.41 0.30
C ASP A 322 19.32 -4.38 1.44
N ASP A 323 20.42 -3.64 1.64
CA ASP A 323 20.53 -2.59 2.64
C ASP A 323 19.95 -1.24 2.16
N SER A 324 19.37 -1.18 0.95
CA SER A 324 18.73 0.05 0.44
C SER A 324 17.34 0.28 1.01
N VAL A 325 16.68 -0.76 1.51
CA VAL A 325 15.38 -0.67 2.19
C VAL A 325 15.60 -0.59 3.68
N TRP A 326 15.02 0.43 4.33
CA TRP A 326 15.11 0.51 5.78
C TRP A 326 14.35 -0.63 6.46
N MET A 327 14.98 -1.24 7.45
CA MET A 327 14.39 -2.22 8.37
C MET A 327 15.16 -2.22 9.69
N PRO A 328 14.55 -2.58 10.83
CA PRO A 328 15.29 -2.68 12.08
C PRO A 328 16.25 -3.88 12.08
N ASP A 329 17.35 -3.78 12.82
CA ASP A 329 18.40 -4.82 12.85
C ASP A 329 17.85 -6.19 13.25
N ASP A 330 16.91 -6.23 14.20
CA ASP A 330 16.29 -7.44 14.72
C ASP A 330 15.17 -8.01 13.83
N PHE A 331 14.91 -7.42 12.65
CA PHE A 331 13.85 -7.84 11.75
C PHE A 331 14.27 -8.95 10.78
N GLY A 332 13.88 -10.19 11.05
CA GLY A 332 14.09 -11.29 10.12
C GLY A 332 15.42 -12.01 10.33
N VAL A 333 15.33 -13.31 10.60
CA VAL A 333 16.49 -14.19 10.81
C VAL A 333 16.33 -15.47 10.02
N TYR A 334 17.38 -15.93 9.35
CA TYR A 334 17.39 -17.27 8.76
C TYR A 334 17.68 -18.32 9.84
N VAL A 335 16.65 -19.07 10.21
CA VAL A 335 16.65 -20.03 11.30
C VAL A 335 16.92 -21.44 10.77
N THR A 336 17.74 -22.17 11.52
CA THR A 336 18.16 -23.55 11.27
C THR A 336 18.06 -24.34 12.58
N ALA A 337 18.15 -25.67 12.48
CA ALA A 337 18.22 -26.54 13.65
C ALA A 337 19.35 -26.17 14.64
N ASP A 338 20.41 -25.49 14.16
CA ASP A 338 21.59 -25.14 14.95
C ASP A 338 21.45 -23.82 15.72
N ASN A 339 20.70 -22.84 15.19
CA ASN A 339 20.57 -21.50 15.80
C ASN A 339 19.20 -21.21 16.43
N VAL A 340 18.20 -22.07 16.22
CA VAL A 340 16.81 -21.82 16.67
C VAL A 340 16.69 -21.54 18.16
N SER A 341 17.47 -22.23 19.00
CA SER A 341 17.43 -22.01 20.45
C SER A 341 17.91 -20.61 20.85
N ASP A 342 18.96 -20.10 20.19
CA ASP A 342 19.52 -18.78 20.50
C ASP A 342 18.62 -17.66 19.94
N HIS A 343 18.08 -17.88 18.74
CA HIS A 343 17.13 -16.96 18.09
C HIS A 343 15.86 -16.74 18.94
N LEU A 344 15.23 -17.84 19.38
CA LEU A 344 13.98 -17.77 20.16
C LEU A 344 14.17 -17.11 21.53
N ALA A 345 15.34 -17.28 22.15
CA ALA A 345 15.67 -16.59 23.40
C ALA A 345 15.66 -15.06 23.25
N GLY A 346 15.98 -14.54 22.06
CA GLY A 346 15.89 -13.12 21.72
C GLY A 346 14.50 -12.70 21.28
N SER A 347 13.95 -13.32 20.22
CA SER A 347 12.70 -12.92 19.56
C SER A 347 11.49 -12.90 20.52
N LEU A 348 11.40 -13.85 21.45
CA LEU A 348 10.32 -13.90 22.45
C LEU A 348 10.36 -12.74 23.47
N THR A 349 11.46 -11.98 23.49
CA THR A 349 11.66 -10.83 24.37
C THR A 349 11.79 -9.51 23.63
N ALA A 350 11.48 -9.49 22.32
CA ALA A 350 11.53 -8.29 21.50
C ALA A 350 10.76 -7.13 22.15
N GLN A 351 11.37 -5.95 22.15
CA GLN A 351 10.82 -4.73 22.75
C GLN A 351 10.46 -3.72 21.66
N PRO A 352 9.52 -2.79 21.91
CA PRO A 352 9.26 -1.70 20.99
C PRO A 352 10.52 -0.88 20.70
N MET A 353 10.66 -0.41 19.45
CA MET A 353 11.70 0.56 19.07
C MET A 353 11.54 1.87 19.86
N ASP A 354 12.65 2.57 20.11
CA ASP A 354 12.56 3.94 20.62
C ASP A 354 11.88 4.82 19.56
N ALA A 355 10.95 5.67 19.99
CA ALA A 355 10.25 6.59 19.11
C ALA A 355 11.23 7.52 18.38
N ALA A 356 12.34 7.88 19.03
CA ALA A 356 13.41 8.71 18.44
C ALA A 356 14.22 7.99 17.35
N GLU A 357 14.23 6.65 17.36
CA GLU A 357 14.92 5.84 16.34
C GLU A 357 14.00 5.54 15.16
N ASN A 358 12.69 5.41 15.40
CA ASN A 358 11.70 5.00 14.40
C ASN A 358 10.94 6.16 13.75
N SER A 359 10.87 7.34 14.37
CA SER A 359 10.03 8.44 13.88
C SER A 359 10.56 9.83 14.21
N ALA A 360 10.15 10.83 13.42
CA ALA A 360 10.49 12.23 13.64
C ALA A 360 9.26 13.14 13.49
N GLN A 361 9.22 14.22 14.27
CA GLN A 361 8.24 15.30 14.12
C GLN A 361 8.77 16.33 13.13
N VAL A 362 8.03 16.57 12.04
CA VAL A 362 8.46 17.45 10.95
C VAL A 362 7.36 18.47 10.64
N PRO A 363 7.49 19.71 11.15
CA PRO A 363 6.70 20.82 10.66
C PRO A 363 7.09 21.17 9.21
N ILE A 364 6.09 21.46 8.39
CA ILE A 364 6.27 21.92 7.01
C ILE A 364 5.62 23.31 6.89
N LEU A 365 6.40 24.32 6.55
CA LEU A 365 5.94 25.70 6.39
C LEU A 365 5.54 25.96 4.94
N MET A 366 4.34 26.47 4.70
CA MET A 366 3.83 26.80 3.38
C MET A 366 3.77 28.31 3.16
N TYR A 367 4.62 28.79 2.27
CA TYR A 367 4.67 30.15 1.74
C TYR A 367 4.15 30.18 0.30
N HIS A 368 3.86 31.38 -0.21
CA HIS A 368 3.48 31.62 -1.61
C HIS A 368 4.33 32.78 -2.14
N HIS A 369 3.70 33.93 -2.37
CA HIS A 369 4.34 35.17 -2.83
C HIS A 369 5.04 35.89 -1.66
N ILE A 370 6.27 36.37 -1.89
CA ILE A 370 6.98 37.32 -1.03
C ILE A 370 6.95 38.73 -1.65
N VAL A 371 6.60 39.74 -0.88
CA VAL A 371 6.49 41.14 -1.33
C VAL A 371 7.48 42.06 -0.60
N GLU A 372 7.92 43.16 -1.21
CA GLU A 372 8.83 44.09 -0.52
C GLU A 372 8.15 44.86 0.62
N GLU A 373 6.92 45.32 0.38
CA GLU A 373 6.09 46.03 1.35
C GLU A 373 4.71 45.37 1.40
N ASP A 374 4.01 45.53 2.53
CA ASP A 374 2.64 45.04 2.68
C ASP A 374 1.71 45.75 1.69
N ASP A 375 1.23 45.00 0.70
CA ASP A 375 0.34 45.45 -0.36
C ASP A 375 -1.13 45.09 -0.07
N GLY A 376 -1.43 44.55 1.11
CA GLY A 376 -2.77 44.12 1.51
C GLY A 376 -3.22 42.80 0.86
N SER A 377 -2.36 42.10 0.12
CA SER A 377 -2.67 40.79 -0.48
C SER A 377 -2.65 39.63 0.51
N GLY A 378 -2.17 39.86 1.74
CA GLY A 378 -1.91 38.80 2.73
C GLY A 378 -0.55 38.11 2.55
N SER A 379 0.23 38.52 1.56
CA SER A 379 1.58 37.99 1.28
C SER A 379 2.60 38.38 2.36
N VAL A 380 3.58 37.52 2.59
CA VAL A 380 4.64 37.76 3.57
C VAL A 380 5.63 38.79 3.01
N THR A 381 6.00 39.79 3.80
CA THR A 381 7.02 40.75 3.37
C THR A 381 8.44 40.17 3.46
N VAL A 382 9.39 40.70 2.69
CA VAL A 382 10.82 40.30 2.75
C VAL A 382 11.37 40.38 4.19
N ASP A 383 11.02 41.43 4.93
CA ASP A 383 11.49 41.62 6.30
C ASP A 383 10.84 40.63 7.28
N GLN A 384 9.56 40.30 7.09
CA GLN A 384 8.90 39.23 7.85
C GLN A 384 9.54 37.88 7.57
N PHE A 385 9.74 37.54 6.30
CA PHE A 385 10.37 36.28 5.90
C PHE A 385 11.78 36.17 6.49
N ARG A 386 12.60 37.23 6.38
CA ARG A 386 13.94 37.27 6.98
C ARG A 386 13.90 37.02 8.49
N ALA A 387 13.02 37.71 9.20
CA ALA A 387 12.88 37.57 10.65
C ALA A 387 12.42 36.16 11.06
N GLN A 388 11.53 35.55 10.27
CA GLN A 388 11.09 34.17 10.48
C GLN A 388 12.23 33.17 10.26
N MET A 389 13.03 33.32 9.21
CA MET A 389 14.20 32.47 8.95
C MET A 389 15.26 32.59 10.05
N ASP A 390 15.56 33.80 10.49
CA ASP A 390 16.49 34.05 11.61
C ASP A 390 15.98 33.40 12.90
N ALA A 391 14.68 33.52 13.18
CA ALA A 391 14.09 32.92 14.38
C ALA A 391 14.10 31.38 14.36
N LEU A 392 13.93 30.74 13.20
CA LEU A 392 14.06 29.28 13.07
C LEU A 392 15.49 28.83 13.45
N LEU A 393 16.51 29.50 12.92
CA LEU A 393 17.91 29.21 13.23
C LEU A 393 18.22 29.45 14.72
N ASP A 394 17.79 30.58 15.27
CA ASP A 394 17.99 30.93 16.68
C ASP A 394 17.30 29.93 17.63
N ALA A 395 16.16 29.37 17.22
CA ALA A 395 15.45 28.32 17.96
C ALA A 395 16.03 26.90 17.76
N GLY A 396 17.06 26.77 16.92
CA GLY A 396 17.79 25.54 16.65
C GLY A 396 17.16 24.62 15.60
N TYR A 397 16.22 25.12 14.79
CA TYR A 397 15.68 24.35 13.67
C TYR A 397 16.69 24.25 12.54
N THR A 398 16.71 23.07 11.91
CA THR A 398 17.53 22.80 10.72
C THR A 398 16.60 22.47 9.56
N THR A 399 16.76 23.20 8.46
CA THR A 399 15.94 22.97 7.27
C THR A 399 16.31 21.69 6.55
N VAL A 400 15.32 20.90 6.17
CA VAL A 400 15.46 19.68 5.38
C VAL A 400 14.68 19.77 4.08
N SER A 401 15.18 19.10 3.04
CA SER A 401 14.46 18.89 1.78
C SER A 401 13.44 17.77 1.92
N LEU A 402 12.47 17.71 1.00
CA LEU A 402 11.51 16.60 0.97
C LEU A 402 12.18 15.28 0.58
N GLN A 403 13.25 15.32 -0.22
CA GLN A 403 14.03 14.11 -0.52
C GLN A 403 14.69 13.55 0.75
N GLU A 404 15.24 14.39 1.63
CA GLU A 404 15.77 13.92 2.92
C GLU A 404 14.68 13.29 3.81
N LEU A 405 13.43 13.75 3.71
CA LEU A 405 12.30 13.10 4.39
C LEU A 405 11.98 11.74 3.77
N ALA A 406 11.96 11.66 2.43
CA ALA A 406 11.75 10.42 1.71
C ALA A 406 12.87 9.40 2.01
N ASP A 407 14.12 9.83 2.00
CA ASP A 407 15.29 9.00 2.33
C ASP A 407 15.26 8.51 3.78
N TYR A 408 14.84 9.36 4.73
CA TYR A 408 14.63 8.96 6.13
C TYR A 408 13.61 7.82 6.23
N VAL A 409 12.50 7.94 5.50
CA VAL A 409 11.42 6.95 5.51
C VAL A 409 11.81 5.68 4.78
N ASN A 410 12.22 5.77 3.51
CA ASN A 410 12.38 4.61 2.63
C ASN A 410 13.73 3.90 2.83
N HIS A 411 14.80 4.66 3.10
CA HIS A 411 16.18 4.19 3.04
C HIS A 411 16.93 4.28 4.38
N GLY A 412 16.29 4.86 5.40
CA GLY A 412 16.89 4.98 6.72
C GLY A 412 17.94 6.08 6.82
N GLY A 413 17.83 7.13 6.00
CA GLY A 413 18.60 8.36 6.20
C GLY A 413 18.35 8.98 7.58
N ASP A 414 19.20 9.93 7.97
CA ASP A 414 19.07 10.64 9.25
C ASP A 414 18.42 12.02 9.07
N LEU A 415 17.67 12.45 10.09
CA LEU A 415 17.18 13.81 10.20
C LEU A 415 17.86 14.55 11.37
N PRO A 416 18.04 15.88 11.27
CA PRO A 416 18.53 16.68 12.38
C PRO A 416 17.52 16.68 13.55
N GLU A 417 17.95 17.05 14.76
CA GLU A 417 17.12 17.00 15.99
C GLU A 417 15.83 17.84 15.90
N LYS A 418 15.87 18.96 15.19
CA LYS A 418 14.71 19.85 14.95
C LYS A 418 14.54 20.10 13.46
N PRO A 419 14.08 19.10 12.70
CA PRO A 419 13.90 19.26 11.26
C PRO A 419 12.72 20.21 11.01
N VAL A 420 12.83 21.03 9.97
CA VAL A 420 11.70 21.82 9.43
C VAL A 420 11.80 21.84 7.91
N ALA A 421 10.71 21.61 7.21
CA ALA A 421 10.69 21.79 5.76
C ALA A 421 10.08 23.16 5.42
N ILE A 422 10.68 23.87 4.48
CA ILE A 422 10.14 25.13 3.94
C ILE A 422 9.66 24.86 2.53
N THR A 423 8.41 25.17 2.25
CA THR A 423 7.79 25.02 0.93
C THR A 423 7.24 26.34 0.42
N PHE A 424 7.35 26.57 -0.89
CA PHE A 424 6.67 27.65 -1.60
C PHE A 424 5.75 27.05 -2.66
N ASP A 425 4.53 27.54 -2.76
CA ASP A 425 3.59 27.13 -3.81
C ASP A 425 3.60 28.14 -4.97
N ASP A 426 3.07 27.71 -6.11
CA ASP A 426 2.86 28.40 -7.39
C ASP A 426 4.10 28.69 -8.25
N GLY A 427 5.26 29.00 -7.65
CA GLY A 427 6.50 29.27 -8.41
C GLY A 427 6.70 30.74 -8.81
N TYR A 428 6.29 31.66 -7.95
CA TYR A 428 6.41 33.10 -8.20
C TYR A 428 7.87 33.57 -8.37
N ALA A 429 8.09 34.57 -9.22
CA ALA A 429 9.39 35.18 -9.45
C ALA A 429 10.03 35.71 -8.15
N SER A 430 9.22 36.18 -7.20
CA SER A 430 9.65 36.57 -5.86
C SER A 430 10.34 35.45 -5.06
N ASN A 431 10.02 34.17 -5.33
CA ASN A 431 10.71 33.05 -4.70
C ASN A 431 12.19 33.01 -5.12
N TYR A 432 12.48 33.33 -6.38
CA TYR A 432 13.84 33.46 -6.90
C TYR A 432 14.50 34.80 -6.51
N GLU A 433 13.79 35.92 -6.67
CA GLU A 433 14.36 37.25 -6.53
C GLU A 433 14.55 37.69 -5.07
N LEU A 434 13.64 37.27 -4.18
CA LEU A 434 13.56 37.77 -2.80
C LEU A 434 13.82 36.67 -1.76
N ALA A 435 13.18 35.51 -1.89
CA ALA A 435 13.31 34.43 -0.90
C ALA A 435 14.64 33.66 -1.01
N TYR A 436 15.02 33.25 -2.22
CA TYR A 436 16.23 32.46 -2.47
C TYR A 436 17.52 33.13 -1.96
N PRO A 437 17.78 34.44 -2.15
CA PRO A 437 18.95 35.10 -1.57
C PRO A 437 19.01 35.00 -0.03
N ILE A 438 17.86 35.15 0.65
CA ILE A 438 17.76 35.06 2.11
C ILE A 438 18.07 33.64 2.60
N LEU A 439 17.51 32.63 1.93
CA LEU A 439 17.76 31.22 2.21
C LEU A 439 19.24 30.87 1.98
N ARG A 440 19.81 31.34 0.86
CA ARG A 440 21.22 31.10 0.50
C ARG A 440 22.20 31.71 1.49
N GLU A 441 21.96 32.93 1.96
CA GLU A 441 22.77 33.58 3.00
C GLU A 441 22.78 32.79 4.32
N ARG A 442 21.72 32.02 4.58
CA ARG A 442 21.50 31.22 5.79
C ARG A 442 21.81 29.74 5.61
N ASN A 443 22.19 29.31 4.40
CA ASN A 443 22.36 27.91 4.03
C ASN A 443 21.11 27.06 4.38
N MET A 444 19.93 27.63 4.14
CA MET A 444 18.64 26.99 4.40
C MET A 444 18.09 26.34 3.14
N LYS A 445 17.53 25.14 3.30
CA LYS A 445 16.89 24.37 2.25
C LYS A 445 15.41 24.70 2.12
N ALA A 446 14.87 24.64 0.90
CA ALA A 446 13.45 24.76 0.63
C ALA A 446 13.04 23.94 -0.60
N THR A 447 11.74 23.68 -0.72
CA THR A 447 11.13 23.11 -1.93
C THR A 447 10.15 24.11 -2.54
N ILE A 448 10.13 24.25 -3.86
CA ILE A 448 9.18 25.11 -4.56
C ILE A 448 8.32 24.24 -5.46
N PHE A 449 7.00 24.27 -5.27
CA PHE A 449 6.03 23.62 -6.13
C PHE A 449 5.57 24.60 -7.20
N VAL A 450 5.77 24.27 -8.47
CA VAL A 450 5.51 25.18 -9.59
C VAL A 450 4.32 24.74 -10.43
N ILE A 451 3.51 25.70 -10.86
CA ILE A 451 2.46 25.46 -11.85
C ILE A 451 3.12 25.44 -13.23
N GLY A 452 3.16 24.27 -13.87
CA GLY A 452 3.97 24.05 -15.08
C GLY A 452 3.66 25.01 -16.23
N VAL A 453 2.38 25.32 -16.49
CA VAL A 453 1.99 26.27 -17.56
C VAL A 453 2.36 27.72 -17.25
N SER A 454 2.62 28.06 -15.99
CA SER A 454 2.92 29.43 -15.54
C SER A 454 4.42 29.73 -15.52
N VAL A 455 5.29 28.72 -15.60
CA VAL A 455 6.76 28.91 -15.51
C VAL A 455 7.24 29.93 -16.55
N GLY A 456 7.95 30.96 -16.07
CA GLY A 456 8.49 32.06 -16.88
C GLY A 456 7.45 33.01 -17.46
N LYS A 457 6.21 33.04 -16.93
CA LYS A 457 5.12 33.88 -17.40
C LYS A 457 4.77 34.98 -16.40
N ASP A 458 4.29 36.10 -16.93
CA ASP A 458 3.66 37.21 -16.22
C ASP A 458 2.21 37.46 -16.69
N THR A 459 1.72 36.64 -17.63
CA THR A 459 0.34 36.62 -18.10
C THR A 459 -0.24 35.21 -18.05
N TYR A 460 -1.55 35.12 -17.79
CA TYR A 460 -2.26 33.84 -17.72
C TYR A 460 -2.31 33.12 -19.06
N LYS A 461 -1.54 32.03 -19.20
CA LYS A 461 -1.44 31.19 -20.40
C LYS A 461 -1.24 32.04 -21.67
N ASP A 462 -2.06 31.81 -22.69
CA ASP A 462 -2.06 32.55 -23.95
C ASP A 462 -2.99 33.78 -23.94
N THR A 463 -3.30 34.32 -22.74
CA THR A 463 -4.14 35.53 -22.59
C THR A 463 -3.30 36.78 -22.32
N ASP A 464 -3.92 37.96 -22.48
CA ASP A 464 -3.33 39.25 -22.09
C ASP A 464 -3.54 39.59 -20.60
N HIS A 465 -4.10 38.68 -19.81
CA HIS A 465 -4.39 38.92 -18.40
C HIS A 465 -3.12 38.81 -17.57
N ALA A 466 -2.66 39.94 -17.03
CA ALA A 466 -1.55 39.98 -16.10
C ALA A 466 -1.81 39.07 -14.90
N MET A 467 -0.80 38.29 -14.53
CA MET A 467 -0.74 37.52 -13.29
C MET A 467 0.49 37.94 -12.49
N THR A 468 0.61 37.46 -11.25
CA THR A 468 1.88 37.56 -10.54
C THR A 468 2.98 36.86 -11.36
N PRO A 469 4.12 37.50 -11.62
CA PRO A 469 5.20 36.89 -12.40
C PRO A 469 5.74 35.61 -11.77
N HIS A 470 6.13 34.64 -12.60
CA HIS A 470 6.73 33.36 -12.21
C HIS A 470 8.18 33.29 -12.69
N PHE A 471 9.03 32.58 -11.96
CA PHE A 471 10.42 32.39 -12.41
C PHE A 471 10.48 31.44 -13.61
N SER A 472 11.54 31.59 -14.42
CA SER A 472 11.84 30.78 -15.59
C SER A 472 12.51 29.45 -15.25
N TYR A 473 12.53 28.51 -16.19
CA TYR A 473 13.27 27.25 -16.05
C TYR A 473 14.77 27.47 -15.84
N GLU A 474 15.36 28.52 -16.42
CA GLU A 474 16.76 28.88 -16.19
C GLU A 474 17.01 29.33 -14.75
N GLN A 475 16.08 30.09 -14.16
CA GLN A 475 16.13 30.49 -12.75
C GLN A 475 15.90 29.29 -11.82
N ALA A 476 15.00 28.37 -12.19
CA ALA A 476 14.80 27.11 -11.48
C ALA A 476 16.10 26.29 -11.43
N ALA A 477 16.76 26.12 -12.59
CA ALA A 477 18.03 25.42 -12.70
C ALA A 477 19.14 26.09 -11.87
N GLU A 478 19.20 27.43 -11.82
CA GLU A 478 20.14 28.15 -10.97
C GLU A 478 19.91 27.85 -9.48
N MET A 479 18.66 27.92 -9.02
CA MET A 479 18.31 27.62 -7.63
C MET A 479 18.64 26.17 -7.26
N VAL A 480 18.32 25.22 -8.13
CA VAL A 480 18.63 23.80 -7.92
C VAL A 480 20.14 23.56 -7.87
N SER A 481 20.90 24.18 -8.77
CA SER A 481 22.37 24.05 -8.81
C SER A 481 23.09 24.52 -7.53
N SER A 482 22.40 25.28 -6.67
CA SER A 482 22.92 25.69 -5.37
C SER A 482 22.96 24.56 -4.34
N GLY A 483 22.21 23.48 -4.54
CA GLY A 483 22.00 22.40 -3.58
C GLY A 483 21.07 22.75 -2.42
N LEU A 484 20.44 23.93 -2.43
CA LEU A 484 19.52 24.39 -1.38
C LEU A 484 18.05 24.27 -1.76
N ILE A 485 17.74 24.41 -3.05
CA ILE A 485 16.35 24.47 -3.51
C ILE A 485 16.03 23.22 -4.33
N SER A 486 14.92 22.57 -4.00
CA SER A 486 14.29 21.58 -4.88
C SER A 486 13.10 22.24 -5.58
N VAL A 487 12.88 21.91 -6.86
CA VAL A 487 11.71 22.39 -7.63
C VAL A 487 10.88 21.17 -8.03
N GLN A 488 9.61 21.18 -7.65
CA GLN A 488 8.70 20.03 -7.70
C GLN A 488 7.35 20.44 -8.31
N SER A 489 6.47 19.48 -8.56
CA SER A 489 5.24 19.73 -9.33
C SER A 489 4.12 20.33 -8.48
N HIS A 490 3.49 21.40 -8.96
CA HIS A 490 2.16 21.84 -8.52
C HIS A 490 1.10 21.57 -9.60
N THR A 491 1.26 20.45 -10.33
CA THR A 491 0.57 20.11 -11.59
C THR A 491 1.07 20.95 -12.78
N TYR A 492 0.83 20.47 -14.00
CA TYR A 492 1.11 21.25 -15.20
C TYR A 492 0.04 22.31 -15.42
N ASP A 493 -1.22 21.89 -15.54
CA ASP A 493 -2.40 22.73 -15.83
C ASP A 493 -3.67 22.32 -15.05
N MET A 494 -3.53 21.66 -13.89
CA MET A 494 -4.65 21.38 -12.98
C MET A 494 -4.74 22.37 -11.82
N HIS A 495 -4.39 23.63 -12.09
CA HIS A 495 -4.50 24.78 -11.18
C HIS A 495 -5.12 25.98 -11.92
N GLN A 496 -6.25 25.75 -12.61
CA GLN A 496 -6.82 26.72 -13.54
C GLN A 496 -7.60 27.84 -12.84
N TRP A 497 -7.59 29.04 -13.43
CA TRP A 497 -8.39 30.16 -12.96
C TRP A 497 -9.65 30.34 -13.81
N ALA A 498 -10.79 29.83 -13.30
CA ALA A 498 -12.06 29.76 -14.02
C ALA A 498 -12.51 31.02 -14.78
N PRO A 499 -12.35 32.26 -14.26
CA PRO A 499 -12.70 33.47 -14.99
C PRO A 499 -11.95 33.69 -16.31
N TYR A 500 -10.82 33.01 -16.52
CA TYR A 500 -9.94 33.18 -17.69
C TYR A 500 -9.83 31.93 -18.55
N GLU A 501 -10.63 30.91 -18.26
CA GLU A 501 -10.75 29.72 -19.08
C GLU A 501 -11.88 29.84 -20.10
N SER A 502 -11.67 29.29 -21.30
CA SER A 502 -12.64 29.36 -22.41
C SER A 502 -13.47 28.08 -22.60
N GLY A 503 -13.29 27.06 -21.75
CA GLY A 503 -13.96 25.77 -21.82
C GLY A 503 -15.20 25.64 -20.91
N ASP A 504 -16.08 24.70 -21.22
CA ASP A 504 -17.26 24.36 -20.41
C ASP A 504 -16.91 23.59 -19.12
N GLN A 505 -15.68 23.06 -19.04
CA GLN A 505 -15.16 22.38 -17.87
C GLN A 505 -13.80 22.98 -17.52
N VAL A 506 -13.68 23.51 -16.30
CA VAL A 506 -12.46 24.10 -15.75
C VAL A 506 -11.98 23.23 -14.61
N ARG A 507 -10.69 22.90 -14.63
CA ARG A 507 -10.02 22.15 -13.58
C ARG A 507 -9.26 23.10 -12.66
N GLU A 508 -10.00 23.75 -11.75
CA GLU A 508 -9.44 24.72 -10.78
C GLU A 508 -8.45 24.08 -9.80
N ASN A 509 -8.52 22.76 -9.64
CA ASN A 509 -7.65 21.94 -8.82
C ASN A 509 -7.59 20.51 -9.40
N ILE A 510 -6.73 19.66 -8.85
CA ILE A 510 -6.46 18.30 -9.32
C ILE A 510 -7.65 17.32 -9.25
N LEU A 511 -8.82 17.72 -8.72
CA LEU A 511 -9.97 16.82 -8.57
C LEU A 511 -10.57 16.41 -9.93
N PRO A 512 -11.25 15.24 -10.00
CA PRO A 512 -12.06 14.87 -11.15
C PRO A 512 -13.14 15.89 -11.46
N LEU A 513 -13.39 16.14 -12.74
CA LEU A 513 -14.48 17.01 -13.19
C LEU A 513 -15.84 16.33 -12.99
N ALA A 514 -16.91 17.13 -12.86
CA ALA A 514 -18.25 16.60 -12.74
C ALA A 514 -18.65 15.78 -13.99
N GLY A 515 -18.92 14.48 -13.79
CA GLY A 515 -19.28 13.55 -14.86
C GLY A 515 -18.11 12.99 -15.66
N GLU A 516 -16.87 13.31 -15.29
CA GLU A 516 -15.67 12.67 -15.84
C GLU A 516 -15.60 11.20 -15.40
N SER A 517 -15.30 10.30 -16.35
CA SER A 517 -15.08 8.90 -16.00
C SER A 517 -13.75 8.73 -15.29
N GLU A 518 -13.61 7.72 -14.43
CA GLU A 518 -12.33 7.48 -13.75
C GLU A 518 -11.19 7.22 -14.75
N THR A 519 -11.46 6.52 -15.86
CA THR A 519 -10.45 6.30 -16.92
C THR A 519 -9.99 7.59 -17.57
N ASP A 520 -10.92 8.49 -17.90
CA ASP A 520 -10.57 9.80 -18.49
C ASP A 520 -9.80 10.65 -17.47
N TYR A 521 -10.21 10.62 -16.20
CA TYR A 521 -9.51 11.33 -15.12
C TYR A 521 -8.08 10.82 -14.92
N VAL A 522 -7.89 9.49 -14.85
CA VAL A 522 -6.56 8.87 -14.73
C VAL A 522 -5.67 9.26 -15.90
N ALA A 523 -6.20 9.24 -17.13
CA ALA A 523 -5.46 9.65 -18.31
C ALA A 523 -5.06 11.14 -18.25
N ALA A 524 -5.99 12.02 -17.88
CA ALA A 524 -5.73 13.45 -17.74
C ALA A 524 -4.69 13.74 -16.65
N LEU A 525 -4.81 13.11 -15.48
CA LEU A 525 -3.85 13.26 -14.38
C LEU A 525 -2.45 12.75 -14.76
N THR A 526 -2.40 11.61 -15.45
CA THR A 526 -1.13 11.02 -15.92
C THR A 526 -0.43 11.93 -16.92
N GLU A 527 -1.17 12.44 -17.91
CA GLU A 527 -0.63 13.36 -18.93
C GLU A 527 -0.14 14.66 -18.29
N ASP A 528 -0.93 15.24 -17.39
CA ASP A 528 -0.60 16.48 -16.70
C ASP A 528 0.67 16.34 -15.84
N PHE A 529 0.70 15.34 -14.95
CA PHE A 529 1.84 15.13 -14.08
C PHE A 529 3.11 14.79 -14.87
N THR A 530 3.00 13.92 -15.88
CA THR A 530 4.16 13.55 -16.73
C THR A 530 4.68 14.76 -17.49
N THR A 531 3.81 15.62 -18.03
CA THR A 531 4.24 16.85 -18.70
C THR A 531 4.98 17.78 -17.73
N SER A 532 4.44 17.97 -16.52
CA SER A 532 5.10 18.77 -15.48
C SER A 532 6.48 18.20 -15.14
N ARG A 533 6.56 16.90 -14.86
CA ARG A 533 7.79 16.18 -14.55
C ARG A 533 8.82 16.34 -15.66
N ASP A 534 8.48 15.99 -16.90
CA ASP A 534 9.42 15.99 -18.02
C ASP A 534 10.05 17.38 -18.25
N LEU A 535 9.25 18.45 -18.15
CA LEU A 535 9.73 19.82 -18.32
C LEU A 535 10.65 20.26 -17.17
N LEU A 536 10.29 19.91 -15.93
CA LEU A 536 11.09 20.24 -14.75
C LEU A 536 12.40 19.46 -14.72
N GLU A 537 12.36 18.15 -14.92
CA GLU A 537 13.56 17.30 -14.95
C GLU A 537 14.51 17.71 -16.08
N ALA A 538 13.98 18.08 -17.26
CA ALA A 538 14.79 18.58 -18.36
C ALA A 538 15.48 19.92 -18.03
N ALA A 539 14.84 20.76 -17.22
CA ALA A 539 15.37 22.06 -16.82
C ALA A 539 16.38 21.95 -15.67
N THR A 540 16.08 21.17 -14.64
CA THR A 540 16.81 21.13 -13.38
C THR A 540 17.85 20.02 -13.31
N GLY A 541 17.64 18.92 -14.04
CA GLY A 541 18.45 17.71 -13.95
C GLY A 541 18.20 16.86 -12.69
N GLU A 542 17.20 17.21 -11.88
CA GLU A 542 16.81 16.51 -10.66
C GLU A 542 15.44 15.85 -10.83
N PRO A 543 15.19 14.67 -10.22
CA PRO A 543 13.92 13.97 -10.35
C PRO A 543 12.76 14.73 -9.69
N VAL A 544 11.56 14.58 -10.27
CA VAL A 544 10.31 15.12 -9.68
C VAL A 544 9.52 14.00 -9.02
N THR A 545 9.70 13.89 -7.70
CA THR A 545 9.11 12.85 -6.84
C THR A 545 8.12 13.40 -5.81
N ALA A 546 7.87 14.71 -5.80
CA ALA A 546 6.94 15.34 -4.87
C ALA A 546 5.86 16.19 -5.58
N LEU A 547 4.68 16.26 -4.96
CA LEU A 547 3.56 17.08 -5.43
C LEU A 547 2.81 17.74 -4.27
N ALA A 548 2.66 19.07 -4.32
CA ALA A 548 1.67 19.75 -3.49
C ALA A 548 0.34 19.80 -4.25
N PHE A 549 -0.76 19.42 -3.60
CA PHE A 549 -2.07 19.45 -4.24
C PHE A 549 -2.56 20.90 -4.40
N PRO A 550 -2.92 21.35 -5.62
CA PRO A 550 -3.64 22.62 -5.83
C PRO A 550 -4.80 22.77 -4.85
N THR A 551 -4.82 23.86 -4.08
CA THR A 551 -5.81 24.14 -3.01
C THR A 551 -5.88 23.09 -1.88
N GLY A 552 -4.93 22.15 -1.82
CA GLY A 552 -4.87 21.06 -0.85
C GLY A 552 -5.89 19.95 -1.05
N LEU A 553 -6.61 19.95 -2.16
CA LEU A 553 -7.69 19.00 -2.46
C LEU A 553 -7.18 17.80 -3.25
N TYR A 554 -7.63 16.60 -2.90
CA TYR A 554 -7.29 15.36 -3.59
C TYR A 554 -8.35 14.29 -3.34
N THR A 555 -8.31 13.21 -4.12
CA THR A 555 -9.07 11.98 -3.87
C THR A 555 -8.12 10.79 -3.63
N THR A 556 -8.66 9.68 -3.16
CA THR A 556 -7.89 8.42 -3.08
C THR A 556 -7.37 8.00 -4.45
N LEU A 557 -8.19 8.13 -5.50
CA LEU A 557 -7.79 7.82 -6.88
C LEU A 557 -6.62 8.72 -7.33
N THR A 558 -6.68 10.02 -7.02
CA THR A 558 -5.57 10.96 -7.28
C THR A 558 -4.27 10.45 -6.65
N SER A 559 -4.33 10.04 -5.38
CA SER A 559 -3.15 9.64 -4.63
C SER A 559 -2.58 8.31 -5.14
N ALA A 560 -3.45 7.34 -5.46
CA ALA A 560 -3.05 6.06 -6.03
C ALA A 560 -2.36 6.23 -7.39
N VAL A 561 -2.94 7.02 -8.29
CA VAL A 561 -2.34 7.30 -9.61
C VAL A 561 -0.98 7.97 -9.47
N LEU A 562 -0.84 8.97 -8.58
CA LEU A 562 0.45 9.63 -8.37
C LEU A 562 1.49 8.68 -7.78
N ARG A 563 1.10 7.79 -6.87
CA ARG A 563 1.99 6.74 -6.34
C ARG A 563 2.47 5.79 -7.45
N ASP A 564 1.56 5.32 -8.30
CA ASP A 564 1.89 4.47 -9.47
C ASP A 564 2.81 5.19 -10.47
N LEU A 565 2.74 6.53 -10.53
CA LEU A 565 3.63 7.36 -11.35
C LEU A 565 4.98 7.68 -10.69
N GLY A 566 5.24 7.18 -9.48
CA GLY A 566 6.51 7.37 -8.76
C GLY A 566 6.56 8.63 -7.88
N VAL A 567 5.42 9.21 -7.51
CA VAL A 567 5.40 10.30 -6.51
C VAL A 567 5.51 9.71 -5.10
N GLU A 568 6.57 10.08 -4.40
CA GLU A 568 6.89 9.61 -3.06
C GLU A 568 6.28 10.51 -1.97
N VAL A 569 6.24 11.82 -2.21
CA VAL A 569 5.78 12.81 -1.21
C VAL A 569 4.62 13.63 -1.75
N THR A 570 3.51 13.65 -1.04
CA THR A 570 2.35 14.49 -1.39
C THR A 570 1.97 15.40 -0.24
N LEU A 571 1.53 16.63 -0.53
CA LEU A 571 1.25 17.64 0.49
C LEU A 571 -0.14 18.25 0.33
N SER A 572 -0.86 18.39 1.44
CA SER A 572 -2.15 19.08 1.53
C SER A 572 -1.98 20.46 2.19
N THR A 573 -3.05 21.26 2.24
CA THR A 573 -3.05 22.56 2.96
C THR A 573 -3.58 22.44 4.40
N ASN A 574 -3.84 21.22 4.87
CA ASN A 574 -4.34 21.01 6.23
C ASN A 574 -3.24 21.34 7.25
N PRO A 575 -3.54 22.13 8.29
CA PRO A 575 -2.53 22.55 9.25
C PRO A 575 -2.14 21.43 10.21
N GLY A 576 -0.84 21.31 10.50
CA GLY A 576 -0.33 20.42 11.55
C GLY A 576 1.14 20.08 11.40
N VAL A 577 1.66 19.37 12.40
CA VAL A 577 3.01 18.78 12.40
C VAL A 577 2.90 17.32 11.96
N ASN A 578 3.81 16.88 11.09
CA ASN A 578 3.81 15.52 10.58
C ASN A 578 4.63 14.61 11.49
N THR A 579 4.21 13.36 11.61
CA THR A 579 5.06 12.28 12.15
C THR A 579 5.50 11.41 10.99
N VAL A 580 6.76 11.55 10.56
CA VAL A 580 7.36 10.64 9.57
C VAL A 580 7.90 9.42 10.29
N VAL A 581 7.66 8.24 9.73
CA VAL A 581 8.01 6.95 10.34
C VAL A 581 8.88 6.19 9.35
N ARG A 582 10.04 5.71 9.81
CA ARG A 582 10.93 4.91 8.97
C ARG A 582 10.18 3.68 8.43
N GLY A 583 10.53 3.19 7.25
CA GLY A 583 9.89 2.03 6.65
C GLY A 583 8.39 2.15 6.33
N LEU A 584 7.77 3.33 6.52
CA LEU A 584 6.34 3.53 6.33
C LEU A 584 6.08 4.68 5.34
N PRO A 585 6.13 4.41 4.02
CA PRO A 585 5.90 5.41 2.98
C PRO A 585 4.57 6.17 3.11
N GLN A 586 3.55 5.54 3.69
CA GLN A 586 2.25 6.17 3.98
C GLN A 586 2.35 7.39 4.91
N SER A 587 3.44 7.55 5.65
CA SER A 587 3.71 8.75 6.46
C SER A 587 4.10 9.98 5.63
N LEU A 588 4.34 9.82 4.32
CA LEU A 588 4.63 10.88 3.35
C LEU A 588 3.41 11.23 2.47
N CYS A 589 2.26 10.59 2.70
CA CYS A 589 1.03 10.85 1.95
C CYS A 589 0.25 12.02 2.53
N ALA A 590 -0.14 12.97 1.67
CA ALA A 590 -0.96 14.14 1.98
C ALA A 590 -0.51 14.92 3.23
N MET A 591 0.80 15.10 3.38
CA MET A 591 1.43 15.74 4.53
C MET A 591 0.80 17.10 4.86
N LEU A 592 0.72 17.38 6.15
CA LEU A 592 0.17 18.61 6.72
C LEU A 592 1.15 19.77 6.55
N ARG A 593 0.62 20.99 6.37
CA ARG A 593 1.41 22.21 6.19
C ARG A 593 0.87 23.37 7.00
N ILE A 594 1.77 24.10 7.65
CA ILE A 594 1.49 25.33 8.39
C ILE A 594 1.53 26.49 7.40
N GLY A 595 0.36 27.04 7.06
CA GLY A 595 0.27 28.21 6.19
C GLY A 595 0.84 29.47 6.86
N VAL A 596 1.74 30.17 6.15
CA VAL A 596 2.35 31.41 6.62
C VAL A 596 1.89 32.58 5.76
N ASN A 597 1.40 33.63 6.40
CA ASN A 597 0.86 34.83 5.76
C ASN A 597 1.34 36.11 6.48
N SER A 598 0.89 37.28 6.02
CA SER A 598 1.27 38.58 6.57
C SER A 598 0.90 38.77 8.05
N GLU A 599 -0.05 38.01 8.59
CA GLU A 599 -0.45 38.05 10.01
C GLU A 599 0.42 37.14 10.90
N THR A 600 1.26 36.29 10.30
CA THR A 600 2.06 35.30 11.03
C THR A 600 3.29 35.94 11.67
N THR A 601 3.20 36.24 12.96
CA THR A 601 4.34 36.74 13.75
C THR A 601 5.38 35.65 13.99
N VAL A 602 6.61 36.04 14.33
CA VAL A 602 7.68 35.09 14.72
C VAL A 602 7.24 34.20 15.88
N ASP A 603 6.60 34.77 16.91
CA ASP A 603 6.11 34.00 18.06
C ASP A 603 5.01 33.00 17.66
N ALA A 604 4.09 33.41 16.78
CA ALA A 604 3.05 32.54 16.26
C ALA A 604 3.63 31.41 15.40
N LEU A 605 4.61 31.72 14.56
CA LEU A 605 5.34 30.73 13.76
C LEU A 605 6.00 29.70 14.69
N LEU A 606 6.83 30.12 15.63
CA LEU A 606 7.54 29.20 16.53
C LEU A 606 6.58 28.36 17.39
N ALA A 607 5.46 28.93 17.82
CA ALA A 607 4.42 28.19 18.55
C ALA A 607 3.77 27.11 17.69
N SER A 608 3.60 27.34 16.39
CA SER A 608 2.97 26.38 15.46
C SER A 608 3.85 25.16 15.12
N LEU A 609 5.16 25.24 15.38
CA LEU A 609 6.11 24.15 15.10
C LEU A 609 6.12 23.05 16.17
N GLN A 610 5.44 23.28 17.30
CA GLN A 610 5.34 22.31 18.37
C GLN A 610 4.13 21.39 18.13
N PRO A 611 4.29 20.07 18.37
CA PRO A 611 3.21 19.09 18.16
C PRO A 611 2.03 19.27 19.12
#